data_AF-X1A0E4-F1
#
_entry.id   AF-X1A0E4-F1
#
_cell.length_a   1.000
_cell.length_b   1.000
_cell.length_c   1.000
_cell.angle_alpha   90.00
_cell.angle_beta   90.00
_cell.angle_gamma   90.00
#
_symmetry.space_group_name_H-M   'P 1'
#
loop_
_entity.id
_entity.type
_entity.pdbx_description
1 polymer ?
#
loop_
_entity_poly.entity_id
_entity_poly.type
_entity_poly.pdbx_seq_one_letter_code
_entity_poly.pdbx_strand_id
1 'polypeptide(L)'
;MKKVFNIFIIITTILSFTLTTFLSDSLLANPGYLVCLDPGHGGKDPGAIGATGLMEKVVNLDIAYKVKSKLQAKGYSVVMTRTSDIYLSLDQRVTIANNKKQQFCIH
;
A
#
# COMPACT_ATOMS: atom_id res chain seq x y z
N MET A 1 -0.98 -42.60 -37.27
CA MET A 1 -1.16 -41.15 -37.54
C MET A 1 -2.19 -40.49 -36.61
N LYS A 2 -3.45 -40.96 -36.54
CA LYS A 2 -4.50 -40.36 -35.68
C LYS A 2 -4.16 -40.29 -34.17
N LYS A 3 -3.50 -41.31 -33.61
CA LYS A 3 -3.07 -41.32 -32.18
C LYS A 3 -2.04 -40.23 -31.86
N VAL A 4 -1.08 -40.01 -32.76
CA VAL A 4 -0.02 -38.99 -32.59
C VAL A 4 -0.60 -37.57 -32.72
N PHE A 5 -1.55 -37.39 -33.65
CA PHE A 5 -2.30 -36.14 -33.81
C PHE A 5 -3.14 -35.79 -32.57
N ASN A 6 -3.83 -36.76 -31.98
CA ASN A 6 -4.60 -36.54 -30.76
C ASN A 6 -3.71 -36.21 -29.55
N ILE A 7 -2.53 -36.83 -29.43
CA ILE A 7 -1.56 -36.51 -28.36
C ILE A 7 -1.06 -35.07 -28.50
N PHE A 8 -0.77 -34.62 -29.73
CA PHE A 8 -0.34 -33.24 -29.98
C PHE A 8 -1.41 -32.21 -29.57
N ILE A 9 -2.69 -32.47 -29.88
CA ILE A 9 -3.80 -31.60 -29.46
C ILE A 9 -3.94 -31.56 -27.93
N ILE A 10 -3.78 -32.69 -27.25
CA ILE A 10 -3.86 -32.75 -25.78
C ILE A 10 -2.71 -31.95 -25.14
N ILE A 11 -1.50 -32.05 -25.69
CA ILE A 11 -0.35 -31.30 -25.16
C ILE A 11 -0.52 -29.79 -25.35
N THR A 12 -0.97 -29.36 -26.53
CA THR A 12 -1.14 -27.92 -26.81
C THR A 12 -2.29 -27.31 -26.00
N THR A 13 -3.35 -28.07 -25.73
CA THR A 13 -4.47 -27.63 -24.88
C THR A 13 -4.10 -27.56 -23.40
N ILE A 14 -3.33 -28.53 -22.88
CA ILE A 14 -2.80 -28.47 -21.51
C ILE A 14 -1.82 -27.30 -21.38
N LEU A 15 -0.91 -27.15 -22.34
CA LEU A 15 0.08 -26.07 -22.31
C LEU A 15 -0.58 -24.68 -22.36
N SER A 16 -1.56 -24.47 -23.23
CA SER A 16 -2.29 -23.21 -23.31
C SER A 16 -3.08 -22.92 -22.03
N PHE A 17 -3.70 -23.94 -21.42
CA PHE A 17 -4.43 -23.80 -20.16
C PHE A 17 -3.50 -23.49 -18.96
N THR A 18 -2.34 -24.14 -18.88
CA THR A 18 -1.33 -23.83 -17.85
C THR A 18 -0.73 -22.44 -18.03
N LEU A 19 -0.53 -22.01 -19.28
CA LEU A 19 -0.01 -20.68 -19.58
C LEU A 19 -1.04 -19.59 -19.26
N THR A 20 -2.32 -19.80 -19.59
CA THR A 20 -3.38 -18.83 -19.28
C THR A 20 -3.60 -18.68 -17.78
N THR A 21 -3.57 -19.78 -17.00
CA THR A 21 -3.69 -19.72 -15.53
C THR A 21 -2.51 -18.98 -14.90
N PHE A 22 -1.28 -19.28 -15.31
CA PHE A 22 -0.09 -18.58 -14.83
C PHE A 22 -0.09 -17.07 -15.16
N LEU A 23 -0.42 -16.71 -16.40
CA LEU A 23 -0.53 -15.31 -16.81
C LEU A 23 -1.65 -14.59 -16.04
N SER A 24 -2.77 -15.26 -15.81
CA SER A 24 -3.89 -14.70 -15.01
C SER A 24 -3.45 -14.42 -13.59
N ASP A 25 -2.74 -15.33 -12.92
CA ASP A 25 -2.20 -15.08 -11.58
C ASP A 25 -1.22 -13.92 -11.55
N SER A 26 -0.37 -13.76 -12.57
CA SER A 26 0.55 -12.62 -12.66
C SER A 26 -0.13 -11.28 -12.95
N LEU A 27 -1.24 -11.29 -13.68
CA LEU A 27 -2.03 -10.10 -13.99
C LEU A 27 -2.98 -9.73 -12.83
N LEU A 28 -3.46 -10.73 -12.09
CA LEU A 28 -4.22 -10.59 -10.85
C LEU A 28 -3.30 -10.37 -9.63
N ALA A 29 -1.99 -10.56 -9.77
CA ALA A 29 -1.01 -10.09 -8.80
C ALA A 29 -1.11 -8.57 -8.78
N ASN A 30 -1.97 -8.10 -7.88
CA ASN A 30 -2.32 -6.70 -7.70
C ASN A 30 -1.00 -5.90 -7.66
N PRO A 31 -0.78 -4.93 -8.57
CA PRO A 31 0.34 -4.00 -8.45
C PRO A 31 0.08 -3.19 -7.18
N GLY A 32 0.47 -3.74 -6.03
CA GLY A 32 -0.17 -3.47 -4.74
C GLY A 32 -0.37 -1.98 -4.52
N TYR A 33 -1.63 -1.57 -4.33
CA TYR A 33 -1.96 -0.15 -4.13
C TYR A 33 -1.07 0.45 -3.06
N LEU A 34 -0.38 1.54 -3.40
CA LEU A 34 0.45 2.27 -2.45
C LEU A 34 -0.39 3.35 -1.76
N VAL A 35 -0.59 3.17 -0.46
CA VAL A 35 -1.32 4.08 0.41
C VAL A 35 -0.35 4.98 1.15
N CYS A 36 -0.61 6.28 1.12
CA CYS A 36 0.08 7.25 1.96
C CYS A 36 -0.75 7.54 3.23
N LEU A 37 -0.09 7.57 4.39
CA LEU A 37 -0.68 8.03 5.64
C LEU A 37 0.08 9.26 6.11
N ASP A 38 -0.61 10.36 6.35
CA ASP A 38 -0.05 11.63 6.79
C ASP A 38 -0.45 11.93 8.23
N PRO A 39 0.22 11.34 9.25
CA PRO A 39 -0.07 11.71 10.63
C PRO A 39 0.26 13.20 10.83
N GLY A 40 -0.79 14.00 11.04
CA GLY A 40 -0.70 15.46 11.23
C GLY A 40 0.25 15.85 12.37
N HIS A 41 0.68 17.12 12.35
CA HIS A 41 1.56 17.71 13.37
C HIS A 41 2.91 16.99 13.54
N GLY A 42 3.62 17.24 14.64
CA GLY A 42 4.89 16.59 14.99
C GLY A 42 6.01 17.58 15.33
N GLY A 43 6.98 17.12 16.10
CA GLY A 43 8.10 17.91 16.60
C GLY A 43 7.60 19.12 17.41
N LYS A 44 7.91 20.31 16.92
CA LYS A 44 7.53 21.60 17.53
C LYS A 44 6.04 21.92 17.46
N ASP A 45 5.30 21.23 16.61
CA ASP A 45 3.86 21.42 16.46
C ASP A 45 3.13 20.28 17.20
N PRO A 46 2.53 20.53 18.37
CA PRO A 46 1.81 19.51 19.12
C PRO A 46 0.44 19.18 18.53
N GLY A 47 -0.10 20.04 17.66
CA GLY A 47 -1.52 20.08 17.34
C GLY A 47 -2.36 20.47 18.56
N ALA A 48 -3.61 20.01 18.62
CA ALA A 48 -4.45 20.22 19.78
C ALA A 48 -3.86 19.53 21.04
N ILE A 49 -4.07 20.16 22.20
CA ILE A 49 -3.69 19.61 23.52
C ILE A 49 -4.97 19.40 24.32
N GLY A 50 -5.25 18.15 24.67
CA GLY A 50 -6.42 17.79 25.48
C GLY A 50 -6.27 18.23 26.94
N ALA A 51 -7.37 18.15 27.71
CA ALA A 51 -7.40 18.56 29.12
C ALA A 51 -6.38 17.81 30.02
N THR A 52 -5.95 16.61 29.62
CA THR A 52 -4.96 15.79 30.31
C THR A 52 -3.52 16.05 29.85
N GLY A 53 -3.30 16.97 28.91
CA GLY A 53 -2.01 17.21 28.27
C GLY A 53 -1.71 16.26 27.09
N LEU A 54 -2.66 15.38 26.72
CA LEU A 54 -2.50 14.52 25.55
C LEU A 54 -2.42 15.36 24.27
N MET A 55 -1.33 15.21 23.53
CA MET A 55 -1.08 15.97 22.31
C MET A 55 -1.55 15.20 21.09
N GLU A 56 -2.23 15.90 20.18
CA GLU A 56 -2.75 15.35 18.93
C GLU A 56 -1.68 14.64 18.10
N LYS A 57 -0.46 15.22 18.01
CA LYS A 57 0.66 14.61 17.27
C LYS A 57 0.99 13.18 17.69
N VAL A 58 0.78 12.85 18.98
CA VAL A 58 1.05 11.52 19.55
C VAL A 58 -0.04 10.55 19.11
N VAL A 59 -1.30 10.98 19.23
CA VAL A 59 -2.47 10.19 18.84
C VAL A 59 -2.44 9.90 17.34
N ASN A 60 -2.17 10.93 16.51
CA ASN A 60 -2.12 10.78 15.06
C ASN A 60 -1.05 9.78 14.63
N LEU A 61 0.14 9.82 15.23
CA LEU A 61 1.22 8.87 14.91
C LEU A 61 0.85 7.43 15.30
N ASP A 62 0.29 7.24 16.50
CA ASP A 62 -0.14 5.92 16.98
C ASP A 62 -1.25 5.32 16.12
N ILE A 63 -2.26 6.10 15.76
CA ILE A 63 -3.33 5.67 14.86
C ILE A 63 -2.77 5.31 13.49
N ALA A 64 -1.87 6.13 12.93
CA ALA A 64 -1.28 5.84 11.62
C ALA A 64 -0.49 4.52 11.61
N TYR A 65 0.21 4.17 12.69
CA TYR A 65 0.86 2.84 12.81
C TYR A 65 -0.14 1.68 12.88
N LYS A 66 -1.26 1.85 13.59
CA LYS A 66 -2.33 0.85 13.64
C LYS A 66 -2.98 0.65 12.27
N VAL A 67 -3.25 1.74 11.55
CA VAL A 67 -3.80 1.71 10.18
C VAL A 67 -2.81 1.06 9.23
N LYS A 68 -1.54 1.47 9.27
CA LYS A 68 -0.45 0.86 8.48
C LYS A 68 -0.42 -0.66 8.66
N SER A 69 -0.42 -1.13 9.89
CA SER A 69 -0.38 -2.57 10.20
C SER A 69 -1.59 -3.32 9.61
N LYS A 70 -2.80 -2.74 9.72
CA LYS A 70 -4.02 -3.33 9.16
C LYS A 70 -4.03 -3.35 7.63
N LEU A 71 -3.54 -2.30 6.98
CA LEU A 71 -3.42 -2.21 5.53
C LEU A 71 -2.37 -3.19 5.00
N GLN A 72 -1.20 -3.26 5.63
CA GLN A 72 -0.15 -4.21 5.25
C GLN A 72 -0.61 -5.66 5.41
N ALA A 73 -1.35 -5.99 6.47
CA ALA A 73 -1.96 -7.32 6.64
C ALA A 73 -2.97 -7.69 5.54
N LYS A 74 -3.50 -6.70 4.80
CA LYS A 74 -4.39 -6.89 3.65
C LYS A 74 -3.65 -6.85 2.30
N GLY A 75 -2.32 -6.79 2.30
CA GLY A 75 -1.51 -6.79 1.07
C GLY A 75 -1.28 -5.41 0.45
N TYR A 76 -1.62 -4.32 1.14
CA TYR A 76 -1.34 -2.96 0.67
C TYR A 76 0.10 -2.55 0.98
N SER A 77 0.73 -1.82 0.06
CA SER A 77 1.97 -1.09 0.37
C SER A 77 1.60 0.21 1.08
N VAL A 78 2.34 0.58 2.13
CA VAL A 78 2.04 1.78 2.92
C VAL A 78 3.29 2.61 3.14
N VAL A 79 3.20 3.90 2.83
CA VAL A 79 4.19 4.93 3.17
C VAL A 79 3.57 5.91 4.17
N MET A 80 4.38 6.46 5.05
CA MET A 80 3.95 7.49 6.01
C MET A 80 4.74 8.76 5.75
N THR A 81 4.14 9.94 5.88
CA THR A 81 4.87 11.22 5.73
C THR A 81 5.92 11.39 6.83
N ARG A 82 5.61 10.95 8.06
CA ARG A 82 6.56 10.83 9.18
C ARG A 82 6.37 9.51 9.92
N THR A 83 7.46 8.99 10.49
CA THR A 83 7.52 7.78 11.32
C THR A 83 8.11 8.04 12.70
N SER A 84 8.26 9.31 13.07
CA SER A 84 8.78 9.75 14.36
C SER A 84 8.16 11.11 14.72
N ASP A 85 8.51 11.61 15.91
CA ASP A 85 8.06 12.92 16.38
C ASP A 85 8.89 14.05 15.75
N ILE A 86 8.66 14.30 14.46
CA ILE A 86 9.32 15.35 13.69
C ILE A 86 8.28 16.30 13.08
N TYR A 87 8.67 17.56 12.93
CA TYR A 87 7.86 18.54 12.21
C TYR A 87 8.11 18.44 10.70
N LEU A 88 7.04 18.38 9.92
CA LEU A 88 7.05 18.52 8.47
C LEU A 88 6.12 19.66 8.05
N SER A 89 6.59 20.53 7.17
CA SER A 89 5.75 21.55 6.55
C SER A 89 4.67 20.92 5.66
N LEU A 90 3.61 21.67 5.36
CA LEU A 90 2.56 21.21 4.44
C LEU A 90 3.14 20.85 3.08
N ASP A 91 4.07 21.65 2.54
CA ASP A 91 4.72 21.36 1.26
C ASP A 91 5.53 20.05 1.27
N GLN A 92 6.21 19.76 2.38
CA GLN A 92 6.93 18.49 2.54
C GLN A 92 5.95 17.30 2.55
N ARG A 93 4.82 17.43 3.25
CA ARG A 93 3.77 16.40 3.30
C ARG A 93 3.16 16.17 1.93
N VAL A 94 2.80 17.23 1.22
CA VAL A 94 2.25 17.19 -0.14
C VAL A 94 3.27 16.58 -1.12
N THR A 95 4.55 16.94 -1.00
CA THR A 95 5.61 16.36 -1.84
C THR A 95 5.72 14.85 -1.65
N ILE A 96 5.63 14.36 -0.40
CA ILE A 96 5.64 12.93 -0.11
C ILE A 96 4.36 12.25 -0.62
N ALA A 97 3.20 12.88 -0.42
CA ALA A 97 1.89 12.35 -0.82
C ALA A 97 1.73 12.27 -2.35
N ASN A 98 2.21 13.26 -3.09
CA ASN A 98 2.12 13.35 -4.55
C ASN A 98 3.23 12.61 -5.31
N ASN A 99 4.05 11.82 -4.61
CA ASN A 99 4.99 10.97 -5.30
C ASN A 99 4.20 10.02 -6.23
N LYS A 100 4.66 9.88 -7.48
CA LYS A 100 3.89 9.29 -8.59
C LYS A 100 3.55 7.80 -8.42
N LYS A 101 3.98 7.17 -7.31
CA LYS A 101 3.69 5.77 -7.00
C LYS A 101 2.44 5.59 -6.13
N GLN A 102 2.03 6.62 -5.39
CA GLN A 102 0.91 6.57 -4.45
C GLN A 102 -0.42 6.67 -5.20
N GLN A 103 -1.42 5.85 -4.83
CA GLN A 103 -2.78 6.00 -5.39
C GLN A 103 -3.64 6.97 -4.57
N PHE A 104 -3.50 6.98 -3.24
CA PHE A 104 -4.24 7.88 -2.36
C PHE A 104 -3.45 8.16 -1.08
N CYS A 105 -3.67 9.33 -0.48
CA CYS A 105 -3.14 9.67 0.84
C CYS A 105 -4.28 9.96 1.82
N ILE A 106 -4.18 9.43 3.03
CA ILE A 106 -5.08 9.70 4.16
C ILE A 106 -4.35 10.65 5.10
N HIS A 107 -4.95 11.80 5.38
CA HIS A 107 -4.54 12.72 6.45
C HIS A 107 -5.38 12.43 7.70
#